data_AF-A0A7S2LL73-F1
#
_entry.id   AF-A0A7S2LL73-F1
#
_cell.length_a   1.000
_cell.length_b   1.000
_cell.length_c   1.000
_cell.angle_alpha   90.00
_cell.angle_beta   90.00
_cell.angle_gamma   90.00
#
_symmetry.space_group_name_H-M   'P 1'
#
loop_
_entity.id
_entity.type
_entity.pdbx_description
1 polymer ?
#
loop_
_entity_poly.entity_id
_entity_poly.type
_entity_poly.pdbx_seq_one_letter_code
_entity_poly.pdbx_strand_id
1 'polypeptide(L)'
;MYTRERGDGADSSGFEHVFSGEVKNGKVSGFHNWIQFYLEERKGNVDYKGYIKPRGRVEDVTNDDDHVLTIQFDWNGIEKMVGTSFIGVSPEFEIALYTMCFLLGEEENPVELNTGTDVFGLNVKCFRYAGNKIGTTFVEATEHYEA
;
A
#
# COMPACT_ATOMS: atom_id res chain seq x y z
N MET A 1 -3.30 -14.28 13.57
CA MET A 1 -2.29 -15.10 12.87
C MET A 1 -3.01 -16.23 12.12
N TYR A 2 -2.70 -16.45 10.85
CA TYR A 2 -3.26 -17.53 10.05
C TYR A 2 -2.20 -18.04 9.08
N THR A 3 -2.27 -19.33 8.77
CA THR A 3 -1.34 -20.02 7.89
C THR A 3 -1.69 -19.74 6.44
N ARG A 4 -0.79 -19.18 5.62
CA ARG A 4 -0.98 -19.00 4.17
C ARG A 4 -0.40 -20.15 3.33
N GLU A 5 0.54 -20.93 3.86
CA GLU A 5 1.11 -22.13 3.20
C GLU A 5 0.87 -23.42 3.98
N ARG A 6 0.43 -24.47 3.28
CA ARG A 6 -0.01 -25.72 3.91
C ARG A 6 1.19 -26.50 4.47
N GLY A 7 1.57 -26.26 5.73
CA GLY A 7 2.58 -27.05 6.42
C GLY A 7 3.42 -26.31 7.46
N ASP A 8 3.50 -24.97 7.37
CA ASP A 8 4.09 -24.15 8.42
C ASP A 8 2.99 -23.64 9.37
N GLY A 9 3.34 -23.29 10.60
CA GLY A 9 2.41 -22.81 11.63
C GLY A 9 1.61 -21.57 11.20
N ALA A 10 0.89 -20.94 12.13
CA ALA A 10 0.29 -19.64 11.83
C ALA A 10 1.41 -18.63 11.53
N ASP A 11 1.60 -18.28 10.26
CA ASP A 11 2.83 -17.65 9.75
C ASP A 11 2.62 -16.19 9.28
N SER A 12 1.38 -15.73 9.21
CA SER A 12 1.08 -14.39 8.68
C SER A 12 -0.18 -13.74 9.25
N SER A 13 -0.32 -12.44 9.02
CA SER A 13 -1.55 -11.68 9.24
C SER A 13 -1.73 -10.61 8.16
N GLY A 14 -2.97 -10.15 7.93
CA GLY A 14 -3.18 -9.02 7.02
C GLY A 14 -2.47 -7.75 7.49
N PHE A 15 -2.28 -7.58 8.80
CA PHE A 15 -1.48 -6.49 9.36
C PHE A 15 -0.01 -6.57 8.92
N GLU A 16 0.60 -7.74 9.00
CA GLU A 16 2.00 -7.95 8.62
C GLU A 16 2.22 -7.70 7.13
N HIS A 17 1.30 -8.18 6.29
CA HIS A 17 1.38 -7.96 4.85
C HIS A 17 1.27 -6.47 4.46
N VAL A 18 0.35 -5.75 5.10
CA VAL A 18 0.06 -4.33 4.82
C VAL A 18 1.11 -3.40 5.44
N PHE A 19 1.41 -3.59 6.73
CA PHE A 19 2.17 -2.62 7.54
C PHE A 19 3.62 -3.03 7.80
N SER A 20 3.97 -4.31 7.79
CA SER A 20 5.37 -4.74 8.01
C SER A 20 6.11 -5.02 6.70
N GLY A 21 5.38 -5.48 5.67
CA GLY A 21 5.93 -5.99 4.43
C GLY A 21 6.43 -7.43 4.57
N GLU A 22 6.34 -8.21 3.48
CA GLU A 22 6.83 -9.58 3.44
C GLU A 22 7.62 -9.82 2.14
N VAL A 23 8.66 -10.66 2.22
CA VAL A 23 9.35 -11.19 1.03
C VAL A 23 8.83 -12.60 0.80
N LYS A 24 8.16 -12.81 -0.33
CA LYS A 24 7.65 -14.11 -0.75
C LYS A 24 8.26 -14.49 -2.09
N ASN A 25 8.85 -15.69 -2.18
CA ASN A 25 9.50 -16.20 -3.40
C ASN A 25 10.56 -15.24 -3.99
N GLY A 26 11.35 -14.58 -3.13
CA GLY A 26 12.37 -13.62 -3.56
C GLY A 26 11.81 -12.31 -4.14
N LYS A 27 10.53 -12.01 -3.89
CA LYS A 27 9.89 -10.75 -4.27
C LYS A 27 9.22 -10.11 -3.07
N VAL A 28 9.26 -8.79 -3.00
CA VAL A 28 8.50 -8.02 -1.99
C VAL A 28 7.03 -8.04 -2.39
N SER A 29 6.17 -8.74 -1.65
CA SER A 29 4.73 -8.88 -1.96
C SER A 29 3.83 -7.92 -1.17
N GLY A 30 4.37 -7.19 -0.19
CA GLY A 30 3.65 -6.17 0.59
C GLY A 30 4.44 -4.86 0.63
N PHE A 31 4.45 -4.19 1.78
CA PHE A 31 5.24 -2.97 2.02
C PHE A 31 4.68 -1.74 1.29
N HIS A 32 3.54 -1.24 1.79
CA HIS A 32 2.84 -0.05 1.24
C HIS A 32 2.65 1.07 2.28
N ASN A 33 3.03 0.83 3.54
CA ASN A 33 2.88 1.82 4.60
C ASN A 33 4.08 2.78 4.64
N TRP A 34 3.81 4.08 4.59
CA TRP A 34 4.87 5.10 4.53
C TRP A 34 5.70 5.20 5.81
N ILE A 35 5.12 4.88 6.98
CA ILE A 35 5.87 4.89 8.24
C ILE A 35 6.88 3.75 8.24
N GLN A 36 6.46 2.55 7.81
CA GLN A 36 7.38 1.44 7.63
C GLN A 36 8.47 1.76 6.61
N PHE A 37 8.12 2.45 5.52
CA PHE A 37 9.08 2.89 4.51
C PHE A 37 10.15 3.80 5.14
N TYR A 38 9.71 4.84 5.83
CA TYR A 38 10.58 5.76 6.55
C TYR A 38 11.49 5.04 7.57
N LEU A 39 10.94 4.09 8.34
CA LEU A 39 11.72 3.37 9.36
C LEU A 39 12.78 2.45 8.74
N GLU A 40 12.49 1.78 7.64
CA GLU A 40 13.44 0.89 6.96
C GLU A 40 14.47 1.66 6.13
N GLU A 41 14.08 2.78 5.52
CA GLU A 41 15.01 3.70 4.86
C GLU A 41 16.01 4.27 5.87
N ARG A 42 15.53 4.70 7.05
CA ARG A 42 16.41 5.20 8.12
C ARG A 42 17.39 4.15 8.64
N LYS A 43 17.08 2.87 8.51
CA LYS A 43 17.99 1.76 8.86
C LYS A 43 18.98 1.42 7.76
N GLY A 44 18.81 1.97 6.55
CA GLY A 44 19.60 1.63 5.36
C GLY A 44 19.15 0.33 4.70
N ASN A 45 17.96 -0.16 5.03
CA ASN A 45 17.39 -1.38 4.43
C ASN A 45 16.63 -1.09 3.14
N VAL A 46 16.15 0.15 2.96
CA VAL A 46 15.46 0.60 1.76
C VAL A 46 16.39 1.51 0.94
N ASP A 47 16.47 1.25 -0.36
CA ASP A 47 17.14 2.11 -1.34
C ASP A 47 16.11 2.63 -2.34
N TYR A 48 15.74 3.89 -2.20
CA TYR A 48 14.73 4.56 -3.01
C TYR A 48 15.21 4.84 -4.44
N LYS A 49 14.42 4.44 -5.44
CA LYS A 49 14.79 4.58 -6.86
C LYS A 49 14.00 5.67 -7.60
N GLY A 50 12.86 6.07 -7.06
CA GLY A 50 12.01 7.09 -7.67
C GLY A 50 10.52 6.89 -7.38
N TYR A 51 9.73 7.81 -7.91
CA TYR A 51 8.28 7.82 -7.79
C TYR A 51 7.62 7.91 -9.16
N ILE A 52 6.36 7.52 -9.20
CA ILE A 52 5.43 7.68 -10.32
C ILE A 52 4.17 8.31 -9.74
N LYS A 53 3.79 9.48 -10.27
CA LYS A 53 2.50 10.08 -9.94
C LYS A 53 1.37 9.32 -10.63
N PRO A 54 0.19 9.21 -10.00
CA PRO A 54 -1.00 8.73 -10.69
C PRO A 54 -1.25 9.58 -11.95
N ARG A 55 -1.82 8.97 -13.00
CA ARG A 55 -2.07 9.69 -14.26
C ARG A 55 -3.00 10.88 -14.00
N GLY A 56 -2.49 12.09 -14.19
CA GLY A 56 -3.24 13.35 -14.08
C GLY A 56 -3.04 14.28 -15.28
N ARG A 57 -3.74 15.41 -15.26
CA ARG A 57 -3.71 16.43 -16.34
C ARG A 57 -2.58 17.47 -16.19
N VAL A 58 -1.81 17.44 -15.10
CA VAL A 58 -0.86 18.48 -14.70
C VAL A 58 0.57 17.92 -14.65
N GLU A 59 1.58 18.78 -14.80
CA GLU A 59 3.01 18.47 -14.95
C GLU A 59 3.60 17.61 -13.79
N ASP A 60 4.64 16.83 -14.13
CA ASP A 60 5.39 15.85 -13.31
C ASP A 60 6.19 16.43 -12.11
N VAL A 61 5.72 17.50 -11.47
CA VAL A 61 6.42 18.08 -10.30
C VAL A 61 5.74 17.65 -9.01
N THR A 62 6.47 16.95 -8.12
CA THR A 62 6.00 16.64 -6.76
C THR A 62 6.02 17.85 -5.84
N ASN A 63 5.04 17.93 -4.94
CA ASN A 63 4.98 18.90 -3.86
C ASN A 63 4.54 18.21 -2.55
N ASP A 64 4.41 19.00 -1.48
CA ASP A 64 4.05 18.50 -0.15
C ASP A 64 2.59 18.03 -0.04
N ASP A 65 1.77 18.28 -1.06
CA ASP A 65 0.35 17.92 -1.13
C ASP A 65 0.12 16.54 -1.81
N ASP A 66 1.19 15.88 -2.28
CA ASP A 66 1.13 14.54 -2.87
C ASP A 66 0.94 13.44 -1.81
N HIS A 67 -0.30 13.20 -1.43
CA HIS A 67 -0.67 12.20 -0.40
C HIS A 67 -0.79 10.77 -0.93
N VAL A 68 -0.62 10.54 -2.25
CA VAL A 68 -0.65 9.22 -2.87
C VAL A 68 0.45 9.13 -3.92
N LEU A 69 1.43 8.25 -3.70
CA LEU A 69 2.55 8.05 -4.61
C LEU A 69 2.77 6.57 -4.92
N THR A 70 3.09 6.26 -6.17
CA THR A 70 3.66 4.95 -6.52
C THR A 70 5.18 5.04 -6.42
N ILE A 71 5.78 4.23 -5.56
CA ILE A 71 7.21 4.29 -5.27
C ILE A 71 7.91 3.02 -5.77
N GLN A 72 9.11 3.18 -6.34
CA GLN A 72 10.03 2.09 -6.67
C GLN A 72 11.22 2.12 -5.71
N PHE A 73 11.56 0.97 -5.13
CA PHE A 73 12.65 0.84 -4.17
C PHE A 73 13.19 -0.58 -4.09
N ASP A 74 14.44 -0.72 -3.64
CA ASP A 74 14.97 -1.99 -3.17
C ASP A 74 14.76 -2.11 -1.67
N TRP A 75 14.39 -3.30 -1.18
CA TRP A 75 14.37 -3.61 0.24
C TRP A 75 15.26 -4.82 0.53
N ASN A 76 16.30 -4.62 1.34
CA ASN A 76 17.34 -5.61 1.63
C ASN A 76 17.96 -6.21 0.34
N GLY A 77 18.14 -5.39 -0.69
CA GLY A 77 18.69 -5.80 -1.99
C GLY A 77 17.71 -6.54 -2.91
N ILE A 78 16.43 -6.61 -2.55
CA ILE A 78 15.36 -7.17 -3.38
C ILE A 78 14.54 -6.05 -3.97
N GLU A 79 14.51 -5.94 -5.29
CA GLU A 79 13.75 -4.91 -6.00
C GLU A 79 12.24 -5.10 -5.82
N LYS A 80 11.56 -4.01 -5.46
CA LYS A 80 10.11 -3.86 -5.58
C LYS A 80 9.81 -2.93 -6.75
N MET A 81 9.32 -3.50 -7.85
CA MET A 81 9.12 -2.75 -9.11
C MET A 81 8.20 -1.53 -8.94
N VAL A 82 7.06 -1.65 -8.25
CA VAL A 82 6.15 -0.53 -7.94
C VAL A 82 5.31 -0.85 -6.71
N GLY A 83 4.97 0.17 -5.92
CA GLY A 83 3.96 0.08 -4.86
C GLY A 83 3.34 1.44 -4.57
N THR A 84 2.02 1.56 -4.74
CA THR A 84 1.27 2.74 -4.29
C THR A 84 1.22 2.76 -2.78
N SER A 85 1.50 3.92 -2.20
CA SER A 85 1.47 4.17 -0.76
C SER A 85 0.73 5.48 -0.50
N PHE A 86 -0.02 5.52 0.59
CA PHE A 86 -0.48 6.79 1.15
C PHE A 86 0.68 7.49 1.86
N ILE A 87 0.81 8.80 1.71
CA ILE A 87 1.89 9.61 2.28
C ILE A 87 1.32 10.61 3.29
N GLY A 88 1.85 10.59 4.51
CA GLY A 88 1.45 11.52 5.58
C GLY A 88 0.12 11.19 6.28
N VAL A 89 -0.56 10.12 5.88
CA VAL A 89 -1.78 9.64 6.56
C VAL A 89 -1.45 9.00 7.91
N SER A 90 -2.41 8.99 8.83
CA SER A 90 -2.24 8.29 10.10
C SER A 90 -2.46 6.77 9.96
N PRO A 91 -1.82 5.94 10.82
CA PRO A 91 -2.05 4.49 10.80
C PRO A 91 -3.53 4.12 10.93
N GLU A 92 -4.29 4.86 11.74
CA GLU A 92 -5.72 4.61 11.93
C GLU A 92 -6.55 4.88 10.68
N PHE A 93 -6.13 5.80 9.80
CA PHE A 93 -6.79 6.02 8.51
C PHE A 93 -6.70 4.77 7.62
N GLU A 94 -5.49 4.23 7.43
CA GLU A 94 -5.29 3.01 6.64
C GLU A 94 -6.01 1.81 7.26
N ILE A 95 -5.93 1.65 8.58
CA ILE A 95 -6.63 0.56 9.30
C ILE A 95 -8.14 0.67 9.13
N ALA A 96 -8.72 1.87 9.27
CA ALA A 96 -10.15 2.09 9.10
C ALA A 96 -10.60 1.78 7.67
N LEU A 97 -9.88 2.30 6.67
CA LEU A 97 -10.18 2.08 5.25
C LEU A 97 -10.14 0.60 4.90
N TYR A 98 -9.06 -0.10 5.27
CA TYR A 98 -8.90 -1.52 4.96
C TYR A 98 -9.89 -2.40 5.71
N THR A 99 -10.26 -2.03 6.93
CA THR A 99 -11.32 -2.73 7.67
C THR A 99 -12.67 -2.56 7.00
N MET A 100 -13.00 -1.36 6.52
CA MET A 100 -14.24 -1.12 5.77
C MET A 100 -14.30 -1.96 4.49
N CYS A 101 -13.25 -1.92 3.66
CA CYS A 101 -13.18 -2.74 2.43
C CYS A 101 -13.29 -4.24 2.76
N PHE A 102 -12.62 -4.70 3.81
CA PHE A 102 -12.75 -6.08 4.26
C PHE A 102 -14.17 -6.45 4.67
N LEU A 103 -14.90 -5.55 5.35
CA LEU A 103 -16.29 -5.80 5.76
C LEU A 103 -17.27 -5.74 4.59
N LEU A 104 -17.03 -4.88 3.59
CA LEU A 104 -17.93 -4.68 2.45
C LEU A 104 -18.21 -5.97 1.69
N GLY A 105 -17.20 -6.80 1.42
CA GLY A 105 -17.45 -7.98 0.59
C GLY A 105 -16.44 -8.21 -0.50
N GLU A 106 -16.08 -7.09 -1.12
CA GLU A 106 -15.59 -7.04 -2.48
C GLU A 106 -14.07 -7.02 -2.51
N GLU A 107 -13.49 -7.64 -3.55
CA GLU A 107 -12.04 -7.59 -3.78
C GLU A 107 -11.61 -6.22 -4.30
N GLU A 108 -12.41 -5.59 -5.16
CA GLU A 108 -12.16 -4.28 -5.75
C GLU A 108 -13.07 -3.24 -5.08
N ASN A 109 -12.49 -2.20 -4.50
CA ASN A 109 -13.22 -1.17 -3.76
C ASN A 109 -12.81 0.21 -4.27
N PRO A 110 -13.56 0.78 -5.24
CA PRO A 110 -13.32 2.14 -5.72
C PRO A 110 -13.55 3.15 -4.61
N VAL A 111 -12.60 4.05 -4.42
CA VAL A 111 -12.61 5.11 -3.40
C VAL A 111 -12.13 6.39 -4.03
N GLU A 112 -12.79 7.49 -3.72
CA GLU A 112 -12.29 8.83 -4.04
C GLU A 112 -11.69 9.44 -2.77
N LEU A 113 -10.43 9.85 -2.84
CA LEU A 113 -9.76 10.58 -1.78
C LEU A 113 -9.63 12.04 -2.20
N ASN A 114 -10.36 12.92 -1.50
CA ASN A 114 -10.23 14.37 -1.66
C ASN A 114 -9.40 14.92 -0.50
N THR A 115 -8.25 15.52 -0.82
CA THR A 115 -7.32 16.11 0.16
C THR A 115 -7.59 17.60 0.40
N GLY A 116 -8.55 18.19 -0.33
CA GLY A 116 -8.87 19.62 -0.37
C GLY A 116 -8.18 20.35 -1.52
N THR A 117 -7.01 19.88 -1.95
CA THR A 117 -6.28 20.39 -3.13
C THR A 117 -6.42 19.47 -4.32
N ASP A 118 -6.35 18.18 -4.05
CA ASP A 118 -6.29 17.13 -5.05
C ASP A 118 -7.35 16.08 -4.79
N VAL A 119 -7.82 15.48 -5.87
CA VAL A 119 -8.71 14.34 -5.86
C VAL A 119 -8.00 13.17 -6.51
N PHE A 120 -7.91 12.08 -5.75
CA PHE A 120 -7.34 10.83 -6.20
C PHE A 120 -8.46 9.81 -6.36
N GLY A 121 -8.62 9.30 -7.58
CA GLY A 121 -9.35 8.06 -7.81
C GLY A 121 -8.45 6.90 -7.41
N LEU A 122 -8.96 6.09 -6.49
CA LEU A 122 -8.24 4.97 -5.89
C LEU A 122 -9.06 3.70 -6.05
N ASN A 123 -8.37 2.58 -6.08
CA ASN A 123 -8.97 1.28 -5.94
C ASN A 123 -8.26 0.51 -4.84
N VAL A 124 -8.98 0.21 -3.77
CA VAL A 124 -8.47 -0.56 -2.64
C VAL A 124 -8.74 -2.03 -2.91
N LYS A 125 -7.66 -2.76 -3.23
CA LYS A 125 -7.71 -4.22 -3.38
C LYS A 125 -7.71 -4.87 -2.01
N CYS A 126 -8.72 -5.68 -1.71
CA CYS A 126 -8.86 -6.35 -0.44
C CYS A 126 -9.16 -7.84 -0.63
N PHE A 127 -8.13 -8.68 -0.52
CA PHE A 127 -8.29 -10.13 -0.60
C PHE A 127 -8.73 -10.70 0.75
N ARG A 128 -9.56 -11.74 0.72
CA ARG A 128 -10.00 -12.46 1.93
C ARG A 128 -9.29 -13.80 2.02
N TYR A 129 -8.82 -14.13 3.21
CA TYR A 129 -8.26 -15.43 3.50
C TYR A 129 -9.23 -16.27 4.34
N ALA A 130 -9.44 -17.52 3.94
CA ALA A 130 -10.36 -18.46 4.61
C ALA A 130 -11.77 -17.89 4.88
N GLY A 131 -12.23 -16.95 4.04
CA GLY A 131 -13.56 -16.34 4.09
C GLY A 131 -13.79 -15.30 5.19
N ASN A 132 -13.04 -15.32 6.29
CA ASN A 132 -13.29 -14.45 7.44
C ASN A 132 -12.05 -13.74 8.00
N LYS A 133 -10.94 -13.73 7.26
CA LYS A 133 -9.71 -13.04 7.66
C LYS A 133 -9.28 -12.08 6.56
N ILE A 134 -8.80 -10.90 6.97
CA ILE A 134 -8.19 -9.95 6.04
C ILE A 134 -6.90 -10.54 5.46
N GLY A 135 -6.86 -10.61 4.15
CA GLY A 135 -5.76 -11.11 3.32
C GLY A 135 -4.76 -10.02 3.01
N THR A 136 -4.25 -10.05 1.79
CA THR A 136 -3.50 -8.94 1.20
C THR A 136 -4.45 -7.76 0.97
N THR A 137 -4.04 -6.57 1.39
CA THR A 137 -4.78 -5.34 1.12
C THR A 137 -3.79 -4.26 0.71
N PHE A 138 -4.07 -3.53 -0.35
CA PHE A 138 -3.24 -2.41 -0.79
C PHE A 138 -4.06 -1.48 -1.70
N VAL A 139 -3.53 -0.28 -1.91
CA VAL A 139 -4.14 0.73 -2.77
C VAL A 139 -3.48 0.73 -4.15
N GLU A 140 -4.26 0.96 -5.19
CA GLU A 140 -3.81 1.32 -6.52
C GLU A 140 -4.41 2.68 -6.89
N ALA A 141 -3.58 3.59 -7.39
CA ALA A 141 -4.08 4.87 -7.89
C ALA A 141 -4.55 4.72 -9.34
N THR A 142 -5.78 5.14 -9.63
CA THR A 142 -6.40 5.03 -10.96
C THR A 142 -6.38 6.34 -11.72
N GLU A 143 -6.59 7.47 -11.03
CA GLU A 143 -6.62 8.82 -11.62
C GLU A 143 -6.28 9.90 -10.59
N HIS A 144 -5.85 11.06 -11.07
CA HIS A 144 -5.56 12.24 -10.26
C HIS A 144 -5.99 13.52 -10.99
N TYR A 145 -6.70 14.40 -10.29
CA TYR A 145 -7.11 15.71 -10.79
C TYR A 145 -7.25 16.72 -9.64
N GLU A 146 -7.13 18.01 -9.94
CA GLU A 146 -7.35 19.09 -8.96
C GLU A 146 -8.83 19.18 -8.57
N ALA A 147 -9.10 19.50 -7.30
CA ALA A 147 -10.45 19.58 -6.71
C ALA A 147 -11.29 20.77 -7.19
#